data_AF-A0A2S8FZE4-F1
#
_entry.id   AF-A0A2S8FZE4-F1
#
_cell.length_a   1.000
_cell.length_b   1.000
_cell.length_c   1.000
_cell.angle_alpha   90.00
_cell.angle_beta   90.00
_cell.angle_gamma   90.00
#
_symmetry.space_group_name_H-M   'P 1'
#
loop_
_entity.id
_entity.type
_entity.pdbx_description
1 polymer ?
#
loop_
_entity_poly.entity_id
_entity_poly.type
_entity_poly.pdbx_seq_one_letter_code
_entity_poly.pdbx_strand_id
1 'polypeptide(L)'
;MNKELCLVAACPVTVHSRGLCAKHYKAAQRIIDRTELTWDEVVQSGLCKPTKPKGRTHSRFSRRLLEIAHKLHPQSSPETTEANV
;
A
#
# COMPACT_ATOMS: atom_id res chain seq x y z
N MET A 1 -16.96 -14.16 -6.87
CA MET A 1 -15.59 -13.76 -6.50
C MET A 1 -14.74 -13.73 -7.76
N ASN A 2 -14.49 -12.55 -8.32
CA ASN A 2 -13.63 -12.42 -9.50
C ASN A 2 -12.18 -12.49 -9.03
N LYS A 3 -11.49 -13.59 -9.35
CA LYS A 3 -10.06 -13.74 -9.03
C LYS A 3 -9.28 -12.99 -10.09
N GLU A 4 -8.59 -11.92 -9.69
CA GLU A 4 -7.67 -11.23 -10.59
C GLU A 4 -6.57 -12.18 -11.07
N LEU A 5 -6.09 -11.98 -12.29
CA LEU A 5 -4.92 -12.67 -12.83
C LEU A 5 -3.64 -11.99 -12.37
N CYS A 6 -2.57 -12.78 -12.30
CA CYS A 6 -1.24 -12.31 -11.96
C CYS A 6 -0.80 -11.14 -12.86
N LEU A 7 -0.16 -10.14 -12.25
CA LEU A 7 0.33 -8.93 -12.91
C LEU A 7 1.46 -9.22 -13.90
N VAL A 8 2.22 -10.30 -13.67
CA VAL A 8 3.29 -10.75 -14.57
C VAL A 8 2.69 -11.06 -15.95
N ALA A 9 3.27 -10.46 -16.99
CA ALA A 9 2.84 -10.64 -18.37
C ALA A 9 2.71 -12.13 -18.73
N ALA A 10 1.60 -12.48 -19.38
CA ALA A 10 1.27 -13.84 -19.82
C ALA A 10 1.18 -14.90 -18.69
N CYS A 11 0.94 -14.51 -17.44
CA CYS A 11 0.68 -15.46 -16.36
C CYS A 11 -0.84 -15.69 -16.18
N PRO A 12 -1.40 -16.85 -16.59
CA PRO A 12 -2.84 -17.12 -16.49
C PRO A 12 -3.28 -17.51 -15.07
N VAL A 13 -2.37 -17.46 -14.10
CA VAL A 13 -2.61 -17.92 -12.73
C VAL A 13 -3.24 -16.80 -11.92
N THR A 14 -4.23 -17.16 -11.09
CA THR A 14 -4.89 -16.25 -10.18
C THR A 14 -3.92 -15.65 -9.16
N VAL A 15 -4.13 -14.37 -8.82
CA VAL A 15 -3.37 -13.64 -7.81
C VAL A 15 -3.48 -14.32 -6.45
N HIS A 16 -2.34 -14.38 -5.76
CA HIS A 16 -2.24 -14.75 -4.36
C HIS A 16 -2.12 -13.50 -3.46
N SER A 17 -1.11 -12.65 -3.72
CA SER A 17 -0.85 -11.43 -2.94
C SER A 17 -0.04 -10.43 -3.75
N ARG A 18 -0.16 -9.12 -3.45
CA ARG A 18 0.55 -8.03 -4.14
C ARG A 18 0.40 -8.06 -5.68
N GLY A 19 -0.73 -8.57 -6.19
CA GLY A 19 -0.93 -8.76 -7.64
C GLY A 19 -0.13 -9.90 -8.26
N LEU A 20 0.61 -10.70 -7.48
CA LEU A 20 1.40 -11.84 -7.96
C LEU A 20 0.72 -13.16 -7.61
N CYS A 21 0.86 -14.16 -8.48
CA CYS A 21 0.52 -15.54 -8.12
C CYS A 21 1.50 -16.09 -7.07
N ALA A 22 1.17 -17.22 -6.43
CA ALA A 22 2.01 -17.78 -5.36
C ALA A 22 3.47 -18.07 -5.80
N LYS A 23 3.67 -18.50 -7.06
CA LYS A 23 5.01 -18.78 -7.60
C LYS A 23 5.82 -17.49 -7.78
N HIS A 24 5.24 -16.47 -8.43
CA HIS A 24 5.90 -15.19 -8.63
C HIS A 24 6.12 -14.43 -7.33
N TYR A 25 5.17 -14.52 -6.39
CA TYR A 25 5.34 -13.96 -5.05
C TYR A 25 6.56 -14.57 -4.34
N LYS A 26 6.69 -15.90 -4.35
CA LYS A 26 7.88 -16.57 -3.78
C LYS A 26 9.18 -16.27 -4.53
N ALA A 27 9.12 -16.00 -5.83
CA ALA A 27 10.30 -15.61 -6.60
C ALA A 27 10.75 -14.19 -6.22
N ALA A 28 9.81 -13.23 -6.15
CA ALA A 28 10.07 -11.88 -5.69
C ALA A 28 10.59 -11.87 -4.24
N GLN A 29 9.97 -12.65 -3.34
CA GLN A 29 10.44 -12.80 -1.97
C GLN A 29 11.88 -13.32 -1.92
N ARG A 30 12.23 -14.32 -2.73
CA ARG A 30 13.61 -14.84 -2.81
C ARG A 30 14.62 -13.81 -3.33
N ILE A 31 14.21 -12.90 -4.20
CA ILE A 31 15.08 -11.82 -4.68
C ILE A 31 15.32 -10.85 -3.54
N ILE A 32 14.24 -10.36 -2.91
CA ILE A 32 14.27 -9.47 -1.74
C ILE A 32 15.11 -10.06 -0.61
N ASP A 33 14.94 -11.35 -0.29
CA ASP A 33 15.69 -12.02 0.79
C ASP A 33 17.19 -12.14 0.49
N ARG A 34 17.59 -12.09 -0.78
CA ARG A 34 18.99 -12.26 -1.23
C ARG A 34 19.68 -10.95 -1.57
N THR A 35 18.94 -9.86 -1.65
CA THR A 35 19.45 -8.52 -1.97
C THR A 35 19.08 -7.56 -0.84
N GLU A 36 19.48 -6.30 -0.97
CA GLU A 36 19.05 -5.24 -0.05
C GLU A 36 17.73 -4.58 -0.51
N LEU A 37 17.04 -5.17 -1.48
CA LEU A 37 15.78 -4.62 -1.98
C LEU A 37 14.67 -4.82 -0.97
N THR A 38 13.82 -3.82 -0.85
CA THR A 38 12.60 -3.84 -0.07
C THR A 38 11.40 -4.10 -0.98
N TRP A 39 10.32 -4.57 -0.36
CA TRP A 39 9.05 -4.70 -1.06
C TRP A 39 8.52 -3.37 -1.63
N ASP A 40 8.84 -2.23 -1.01
CA ASP A 40 8.41 -0.91 -1.50
C ASP A 40 9.15 -0.51 -2.78
N GLU A 41 10.45 -0.81 -2.88
CA GLU A 41 11.22 -0.58 -4.10
C GLU A 41 10.71 -1.46 -5.27
N VAL A 42 10.33 -2.71 -4.98
CA VAL A 42 9.71 -3.60 -5.98
C VAL A 42 8.32 -3.12 -6.41
N VAL A 43 7.58 -2.47 -5.52
CA VAL A 43 6.31 -1.81 -5.88
C VAL A 43 6.59 -0.58 -6.75
N GLN A 44 7.58 0.23 -6.40
CA GLN A 44 7.96 1.42 -7.15
C GLN A 44 8.45 1.08 -8.56
N SER A 45 9.08 -0.07 -8.75
CA SER A 45 9.49 -0.57 -10.07
C SER A 45 8.32 -1.11 -10.92
N GLY A 46 7.08 -1.10 -10.41
CA GLY A 46 5.88 -1.56 -11.12
C GLY A 46 5.76 -3.09 -11.25
N LEU A 47 6.62 -3.86 -10.58
CA LEU A 47 6.62 -5.32 -10.67
C LEU A 47 5.54 -5.97 -9.78
N CYS A 48 5.01 -5.25 -8.81
CA CYS A 48 3.92 -5.73 -7.95
C CYS A 48 3.03 -4.60 -7.43
N LYS A 49 1.83 -4.95 -6.95
CA LYS A 49 0.88 -4.00 -6.34
C LYS A 49 1.26 -3.73 -4.87
N PRO A 50 1.06 -2.50 -4.36
CA PRO A 50 1.23 -2.20 -2.94
C PRO A 50 0.29 -3.06 -2.08
N THR A 51 0.74 -3.43 -0.88
CA THR A 51 -0.16 -4.02 0.10
C THR A 51 -1.20 -2.99 0.52
N LYS A 52 -2.48 -3.36 0.49
CA LYS A 52 -3.53 -2.52 1.08
C LYS A 52 -3.17 -2.30 2.55
N PRO A 53 -3.17 -1.06 3.06
CA PRO A 53 -3.04 -0.86 4.49
C PRO A 53 -4.15 -1.66 5.14
N LYS A 54 -3.79 -2.63 5.99
CA LYS A 54 -4.80 -3.31 6.81
C LYS A 54 -5.38 -2.22 7.69
N GLY A 55 -6.59 -1.77 7.37
CA GLY A 55 -7.29 -0.76 8.16
C GLY A 55 -7.29 -1.24 9.59
N ARG A 56 -6.44 -0.66 10.44
CA ARG A 56 -6.45 -0.96 11.86
C ARG A 56 -7.78 -0.42 12.34
N THR A 57 -8.69 -1.29 12.73
CA THR A 57 -9.95 -0.86 13.34
C THR A 57 -9.54 -0.11 14.60
N HIS A 58 -9.60 1.22 14.54
CA HIS A 58 -9.26 2.06 15.69
C HIS A 58 -10.22 1.66 16.80
N SER A 59 -9.70 1.07 17.89
CA SER A 59 -10.51 0.80 19.07
C SER A 59 -11.13 2.13 19.55
N ARG A 60 -12.26 2.09 20.25
CA ARG A 60 -12.95 3.31 20.73
C ARG A 60 -11.99 4.25 21.47
N PHE A 61 -11.01 3.68 22.19
CA PHE A 61 -9.94 4.41 22.87
C PHE A 61 -9.08 5.23 21.90
N SER A 62 -8.63 4.62 20.81
CA SER A 62 -7.82 5.32 19.80
C SER A 62 -8.60 6.40 19.03
N ARG A 63 -9.93 6.23 18.85
CA ARG A 63 -10.78 7.29 18.26
C ARG A 63 -10.84 8.53 19.15
N ARG A 64 -10.95 8.34 20.47
CA ARG A 64 -10.94 9.45 21.44
C ARG A 64 -9.60 10.19 21.47
N LEU A 65 -8.48 9.47 21.35
CA LEU A 65 -7.16 10.09 21.26
C LEU A 65 -6.99 10.94 20.00
N LEU A 66 -7.49 10.49 18.84
CA LEU A 66 -7.50 11.31 17.62
C LEU A 66 -8.35 12.58 17.79
N GLU A 67 -9.54 12.47 18.41
CA GLU A 67 -10.38 13.63 18.70
C GLU A 67 -9.68 14.66 19.59
N ILE A 68 -8.95 14.21 20.61
CA ILE A 68 -8.16 15.09 21.48
C ILE A 68 -7.02 15.72 20.67
N ALA A 69 -6.28 14.93 19.89
CA ALA A 69 -5.18 15.43 19.06
C ALA A 69 -5.65 16.51 18.08
N HIS A 70 -6.80 16.34 17.43
CA HIS A 70 -7.38 17.33 16.52
C HIS A 70 -7.85 18.61 17.22
N LYS A 71 -8.26 18.52 18.50
CA LYS A 71 -8.60 19.70 19.31
C LYS A 71 -7.37 20.47 19.77
N LEU A 72 -6.28 19.76 20.07
CA LEU A 72 -5.01 20.36 20.48
C LEU A 72 -4.24 20.93 19.28
N HIS A 73 -4.36 20.31 18.11
CA HIS A 73 -3.73 20.72 16.87
C HIS A 73 -4.84 20.99 15.83
N PRO A 74 -5.51 22.15 15.88
CA PRO A 74 -6.42 22.54 14.82
C PRO A 74 -5.59 22.64 13.53
N GLN A 75 -5.84 21.74 12.58
CA GLN A 75 -5.25 21.78 11.25
C GLN A 75 -5.60 23.14 10.63
N SER A 76 -4.66 24.09 10.65
CA SER A 76 -4.69 25.24 9.76
C SER A 76 -4.58 24.68 8.35
N SER A 77 -5.71 24.67 7.64
CA SER A 77 -5.81 24.33 6.23
C SER A 77 -4.65 24.95 5.45
N PRO A 78 -4.03 24.26 4.46
CA PRO A 78 -3.16 24.96 3.52
C PRO A 78 -4.00 26.04 2.84
N GLU A 79 -3.52 27.27 2.94
CA GLU A 79 -4.00 28.43 2.22
C GLU A 79 -4.19 28.07 0.75
N THR A 80 -5.43 28.17 0.29
CA THR A 80 -5.72 28.48 -1.10
C THR A 80 -5.13 29.86 -1.37
N THR A 81 -3.90 29.93 -1.88
CA THR A 81 -3.44 31.14 -2.56
C THR A 81 -3.84 31.01 -4.03
N GLU A 82 -4.93 31.69 -4.35
CA GLU A 82 -5.38 32.01 -5.69
C GLU A 82 -4.33 32.87 -6.44
N ALA A 83 -4.49 32.94 -7.76
CA ALA A 83 -4.16 34.06 -8.65
C ALA A 83 -2.87 34.00 -9.52
N ASN A 84 -3.13 33.79 -10.82
CA ASN A 84 -2.85 34.77 -11.89
C ASN A 84 -1.41 34.89 -12.44
N VAL A 85 -1.15 34.33 -13.63
CA VAL A 85 -0.79 35.03 -14.90
C VAL A 85 -1.20 34.13 -16.08
#